data_AF-A0A935KUG8-F1
#
_entry.id   AF-A0A935KUG8-F1
#
_cell.length_a   1.000
_cell.length_b   1.000
_cell.length_c   1.000
_cell.angle_alpha   90.00
_cell.angle_beta   90.00
_cell.angle_gamma   90.00
#
_symmetry.space_group_name_H-M   'P 1'
#
loop_
_entity.id
_entity.type
_entity.pdbx_description
1 polymer ?
#
loop_
_entity_poly.entity_id
_entity_poly.type
_entity_poly.pdbx_seq_one_letter_code
_entity_poly.pdbx_strand_id
1 'polypeptide(L)'
;MGRRPQRPAEERELWVTLYYGGLTIEEIAERADVGKQVVHHALKGEGVVFRPRGRRKGHKYGVREPISQSEREAVLTMRTGGFTMTDIAIRLSLPLAIVRDECKRMGLAGRM
;
A
#
# COMPACT_ATOMS: atom_id res chain seq x y z
N MET A 1 8.84 13.55 31.15
CA MET A 1 7.99 13.11 30.02
C MET A 1 7.30 14.34 29.44
N GLY A 2 7.70 14.79 28.25
CA GLY A 2 7.04 15.93 27.60
C GLY A 2 5.63 15.53 27.17
N ARG A 3 4.62 16.33 27.53
CA ARG A 3 3.28 16.23 26.94
C ARG A 3 3.46 16.47 25.44
N ARG A 4 3.27 15.45 24.59
CA ARG A 4 3.22 15.67 23.13
C ARG A 4 2.14 16.74 22.88
N PRO A 5 2.43 17.80 22.12
CA PRO A 5 1.43 18.82 21.84
C PRO A 5 0.22 18.14 21.20
N GLN A 6 -0.96 18.35 21.78
CA GLN A 6 -2.19 17.88 21.15
C GLN A 6 -2.36 18.64 19.84
N ARG A 7 -2.53 17.91 18.73
CA ARG A 7 -2.88 18.52 17.45
C ARG A 7 -4.21 19.27 17.56
N PRO A 8 -4.43 20.31 16.74
CA PRO A 8 -5.69 21.06 16.69
C PRO A 8 -6.89 20.11 16.58
N ALA A 9 -8.01 20.45 17.22
CA ALA A 9 -9.21 19.60 17.22
C ALA A 9 -9.73 19.33 15.81
N GLU A 10 -9.68 20.35 14.94
CA GLU A 10 -10.06 20.28 13.52
C GLU A 10 -9.26 19.22 12.73
N GLU A 11 -7.95 19.10 12.97
CA GLU A 11 -7.12 18.07 12.32
C GLU A 11 -7.55 16.67 12.76
N ARG A 12 -7.88 16.51 14.05
CA ARG A 12 -8.27 15.21 14.61
C ARG A 12 -9.61 14.76 14.06
N GLU A 13 -10.60 15.65 14.02
CA GLU A 13 -11.92 15.38 13.42
C GLU A 13 -11.82 15.02 11.93
N LEU A 14 -10.95 15.70 11.19
CA LEU A 14 -10.67 15.35 9.79
C LEU A 14 -10.10 13.93 9.68
N TRP A 15 -9.15 13.55 10.53
CA TRP A 15 -8.56 12.21 10.52
C TRP A 15 -9.58 11.12 10.87
N VAL A 16 -10.51 11.40 11.80
CA VAL A 16 -11.63 10.51 12.13
C VAL A 16 -12.52 10.29 10.91
N THR A 17 -12.90 11.38 10.23
CA THR A 17 -13.70 11.33 9.00
C THR A 17 -13.02 10.50 7.91
N LEU A 18 -11.72 10.72 7.66
CA LEU A 18 -10.95 9.96 6.69
C LEU A 18 -10.86 8.47 7.04
N TYR A 19 -10.67 8.15 8.32
CA TYR A 19 -10.61 6.77 8.80
C TYR A 19 -11.94 6.04 8.63
N TYR A 20 -13.06 6.67 8.98
CA TYR A 20 -14.38 6.12 8.74
C TYR A 20 -14.72 6.02 7.25
N GLY A 21 -14.24 6.98 6.45
CA GLY A 21 -14.27 6.95 4.98
C GLY A 21 -13.45 5.82 4.34
N GLY A 22 -12.72 5.03 5.13
CA GLY A 22 -12.07 3.81 4.68
C GLY A 22 -10.57 3.92 4.48
N LEU A 23 -9.97 5.09 4.71
CA LEU A 23 -8.52 5.22 4.71
C LEU A 23 -7.88 4.50 5.88
N THR A 24 -6.65 4.04 5.65
CA THR A 24 -5.79 3.51 6.70
C THR A 24 -5.05 4.62 7.44
N ILE A 25 -4.58 4.32 8.66
CA ILE A 25 -3.75 5.23 9.47
C ILE A 25 -2.50 5.69 8.70
N GLU A 26 -1.95 4.82 7.84
CA GLU A 26 -0.79 5.13 7.01
C GLU A 26 -1.12 6.12 5.90
N GLU A 27 -2.22 5.91 5.18
CA GLU A 27 -2.67 6.84 4.14
C GLU A 27 -3.06 8.22 4.72
N ILE A 28 -3.61 8.25 5.95
CA ILE A 28 -3.89 9.50 6.66
C ILE A 28 -2.58 10.19 7.09
N ALA A 29 -1.63 9.41 7.61
CA ALA A 29 -0.32 9.91 8.03
C ALA A 29 0.48 10.52 6.87
N GLU A 30 0.46 9.87 5.70
CA GLU A 30 1.07 10.38 4.47
C GLU A 30 0.39 11.69 4.01
N ARG A 31 -0.95 11.74 4.02
CA ARG A 31 -1.69 12.94 3.60
C ARG A 31 -1.50 14.13 4.52
N ALA A 32 -1.32 13.89 5.81
CA ALA A 32 -1.15 14.92 6.83
C ALA A 32 0.32 15.23 7.12
N ASP A 33 1.28 14.60 6.43
CA ASP A 33 2.72 14.71 6.66
C ASP A 33 3.10 14.53 8.15
N VAL A 34 2.55 13.47 8.77
CA VAL A 34 2.80 13.15 10.18
C VAL A 34 3.16 11.69 10.37
N GLY A 35 3.82 11.37 11.48
CA GLY A 35 4.10 9.98 11.83
C GLY A 35 2.81 9.20 12.12
N LYS A 36 2.76 7.92 11.71
CA LYS A 36 1.64 6.99 11.98
C LYS A 36 1.21 6.95 13.44
N GLN A 37 2.17 7.04 14.36
CA GLN A 37 1.91 7.09 15.80
C GLN A 37 1.11 8.33 16.21
N VAL A 38 1.33 9.48 15.56
CA VAL A 38 0.61 10.72 15.84
C VAL A 38 -0.87 10.55 15.49
N VAL A 39 -1.16 10.04 14.29
CA VAL A 39 -2.53 9.73 13.85
C VAL A 39 -3.18 8.69 14.75
N HIS A 40 -2.47 7.61 15.09
CA HIS A 40 -2.98 6.58 15.99
C HIS A 40 -3.34 7.14 17.37
N HIS A 41 -2.49 7.99 17.96
CA HIS A 41 -2.77 8.60 19.25
C HIS A 41 -3.95 9.58 19.18
N ALA A 42 -4.07 10.37 18.12
CA ALA A 42 -5.20 11.26 17.91
C ALA A 42 -6.52 10.49 17.77
N LEU A 43 -6.59 9.49 16.88
CA LEU A 43 -7.79 8.65 16.72
C LEU A 43 -8.17 7.91 18.00
N LYS A 44 -7.18 7.43 18.76
CA LYS A 44 -7.42 6.81 20.07
C LYS A 44 -7.96 7.83 21.09
N GLY A 45 -7.47 9.06 21.06
CA GLY A 45 -7.97 10.16 21.90
C GLY A 45 -9.43 10.51 21.62
N GLU A 46 -9.84 10.41 20.35
CA GLU A 46 -11.23 10.62 19.90
C GLU A 46 -12.13 9.36 20.08
N GLY A 47 -11.63 8.29 20.70
CA GLY A 47 -12.42 7.08 20.99
C GLY A 47 -12.72 6.20 19.78
N VAL A 48 -11.97 6.35 18.68
CA VAL A 48 -12.18 5.55 17.46
C VAL A 48 -11.90 4.06 17.73
N VAL A 49 -12.88 3.22 17.41
CA VAL A 49 -12.72 1.76 17.46
C VAL A 49 -11.89 1.31 16.26
N PHE A 50 -10.66 0.85 16.53
CA PHE A 50 -9.77 0.38 15.47
C PHE A 50 -10.27 -0.93 14.86
N ARG A 51 -10.35 -0.95 13.53
CA ARG A 51 -10.70 -2.15 12.75
C ARG A 51 -9.72 -3.29 13.09
N PRO A 52 -10.20 -4.51 13.40
CA PRO A 52 -9.34 -5.63 13.74
C PRO A 52 -8.41 -5.94 12.57
N ARG A 53 -7.09 -5.77 12.82
CA ARG A 53 -5.97 -5.98 11.87
C ARG A 53 -6.36 -5.77 10.41
N GLY A 54 -6.40 -4.50 9.99
CA GLY A 54 -6.45 -4.14 8.56
C GLY A 54 -5.36 -4.90 7.78
N ARG A 55 -5.69 -5.35 6.57
CA ARG A 55 -4.78 -6.06 5.64
C ARG A 55 -3.35 -5.55 5.83
N ARG A 56 -2.43 -6.41 6.26
CA ARG A 56 -1.00 -6.15 6.12
C ARG A 56 -0.74 -5.95 4.62
N LYS A 57 -0.76 -4.71 4.12
CA LYS A 57 -0.08 -4.44 2.87
C LYS A 57 1.39 -4.68 3.18
N GLY A 58 1.99 -5.65 2.48
CA GLY A 58 3.44 -5.81 2.50
C GLY A 58 4.06 -4.58 1.86
N HIS A 59 4.27 -3.52 2.64
CA HIS A 59 5.04 -2.36 2.22
C HIS A 59 6.52 -2.75 2.27
N LYS A 60 7.03 -3.27 1.16
CA LYS A 60 8.46 -3.16 0.82
C LYS A 60 8.71 -2.31 -0.42
N TYR A 61 7.72 -2.15 -1.31
CA TYR A 61 7.86 -1.37 -2.55
C TYR A 61 6.63 -0.47 -2.68
N GLY A 62 6.80 0.82 -2.35
CA GLY A 62 5.75 1.81 -2.15
C GLY A 62 5.04 2.29 -3.41
N VAL A 63 4.70 1.39 -4.34
CA VAL A 63 3.95 1.76 -5.53
C VAL A 63 2.82 0.76 -5.71
N ARG A 64 1.64 1.15 -5.26
CA ARG A 64 0.39 0.46 -5.61
C ARG A 64 -0.17 0.97 -6.93
N GLU A 65 0.57 1.83 -7.64
CA GLU A 65 0.20 2.23 -8.99
C GLU A 65 0.28 0.97 -9.87
N PRO A 66 -0.81 0.64 -10.58
CA PRO A 66 -0.77 -0.43 -11.55
C PRO A 66 0.31 -0.09 -12.58
N ILE A 67 1.17 -1.06 -12.90
CA ILE A 67 2.07 -0.95 -14.06
C ILE A 67 1.27 -0.53 -15.29
N SER A 68 1.89 0.23 -16.18
CA SER A 68 1.25 0.70 -17.41
C SER A 68 0.72 -0.49 -18.22
N GLN A 69 -0.30 -0.23 -19.05
CA GLN A 69 -0.85 -1.25 -19.94
C GLN A 69 0.24 -1.92 -20.79
N SER A 70 1.21 -1.14 -21.27
CA SER A 70 2.36 -1.65 -22.04
C SER A 70 3.26 -2.59 -21.24
N GLU A 71 3.52 -2.29 -19.98
CA GLU A 71 4.33 -3.13 -19.08
C GLU A 71 3.60 -4.44 -18.78
N ARG A 72 2.29 -4.38 -18.59
CA ARG A 72 1.46 -5.57 -18.40
C ARG A 72 1.47 -6.48 -19.62
N GLU A 73 1.33 -5.91 -20.81
CA GLU A 73 1.44 -6.65 -22.07
C GLU A 73 2.83 -7.29 -22.20
N ALA A 74 3.90 -6.57 -21.88
CA ALA A 74 5.25 -7.11 -21.89
C ALA A 74 5.44 -8.28 -20.90
N VAL A 75 4.90 -8.17 -19.67
CA VAL A 75 4.91 -9.28 -18.70
C VAL A 75 4.17 -10.51 -19.25
N LEU A 76 3.01 -10.32 -19.88
CA LEU A 76 2.24 -11.40 -20.49
C LEU A 76 3.04 -12.08 -21.61
N THR A 77 3.56 -11.31 -22.58
CA THR A 77 4.32 -11.83 -23.72
C THR A 77 5.57 -12.58 -23.29
N MET A 78 6.32 -12.04 -22.34
CA MET A 78 7.51 -12.73 -21.84
C MET A 78 7.13 -13.98 -21.04
N ARG A 79 6.05 -13.94 -20.24
CA ARG A 79 5.65 -15.09 -19.45
C ARG A 79 5.15 -16.25 -20.32
N THR A 80 4.37 -15.97 -21.37
CA THR A 80 3.93 -16.98 -22.34
C THR A 80 5.06 -17.46 -23.24
N GLY A 81 6.06 -16.61 -23.50
CA GLY A 81 7.30 -16.95 -24.19
C GLY A 81 8.30 -17.80 -23.37
N GLY A 82 7.94 -18.18 -22.14
CA GLY A 82 8.73 -19.09 -21.30
C GLY A 82 9.79 -18.42 -20.42
N PHE A 83 9.83 -17.09 -20.33
CA PHE A 83 10.73 -16.39 -19.43
C PHE A 83 10.34 -16.60 -17.96
N THR A 84 11.34 -16.67 -17.09
CA THR A 84 11.08 -16.75 -15.64
C THR A 84 10.65 -15.39 -15.12
N MET A 85 9.92 -15.36 -13.99
CA MET A 85 9.49 -14.10 -13.37
C MET A 85 10.68 -13.21 -12.99
N THR A 86 11.84 -13.81 -12.69
CA THR A 86 13.09 -13.09 -12.39
C THR A 86 13.65 -12.41 -13.63
N ASP A 87 13.67 -13.11 -14.77
CA ASP A 87 14.15 -12.53 -16.03
C ASP A 87 13.26 -11.37 -16.47
N ILE A 88 11.95 -11.51 -16.31
CA ILE A 88 10.97 -10.47 -16.62
C ILE A 88 11.19 -9.23 -15.74
N ALA A 89 11.39 -9.44 -14.43
CA ALA A 89 11.64 -8.36 -13.48
C ALA A 89 12.90 -7.57 -13.84
N ILE A 90 14.00 -8.25 -14.16
CA ILE A 90 15.25 -7.61 -14.58
C ILE A 90 15.05 -6.86 -15.90
N ARG A 91 14.41 -7.49 -16.88
CA ARG A 91 14.29 -6.95 -18.24
C ARG A 91 13.37 -5.74 -18.34
N LEU A 92 12.35 -5.67 -17.49
CA LEU A 92 11.42 -4.55 -17.41
C LEU A 92 11.82 -3.54 -16.32
N SER A 93 12.94 -3.77 -15.61
CA SER A 93 13.33 -2.98 -14.42
C SER A 93 12.20 -2.85 -13.38
N LEU A 94 11.37 -3.90 -13.28
CA LEU A 94 10.24 -3.97 -12.36
C LEU A 94 10.63 -4.79 -11.12
N PRO A 95 10.14 -4.44 -9.91
CA PRO A 95 10.32 -5.29 -8.75
C PRO A 95 9.69 -6.68 -8.98
N LEU A 96 10.39 -7.75 -8.61
CA LEU A 96 9.91 -9.14 -8.73
C LEU A 96 8.53 -9.36 -8.07
N ALA A 97 8.23 -8.62 -7.00
CA ALA A 97 6.93 -8.66 -6.34
C ALA A 97 5.79 -8.19 -7.25
N ILE A 98 6.03 -7.15 -8.07
CA ILE A 98 5.05 -6.62 -9.03
C ILE A 98 4.79 -7.64 -10.13
N VAL A 99 5.85 -8.20 -10.71
CA VAL A 99 5.74 -9.26 -11.73
C VAL A 99 4.96 -10.46 -11.18
N ARG A 100 5.25 -10.88 -9.95
CA ARG A 100 4.55 -12.00 -9.30
C ARG A 100 3.06 -11.70 -9.08
N ASP A 101 2.73 -10.50 -8.60
CA ASP A 101 1.34 -10.09 -8.38
C ASP A 101 0.57 -9.99 -9.69
N GLU A 102 1.18 -9.47 -10.75
CA GLU A 102 0.56 -9.39 -12.08
C GLU A 102 0.39 -10.77 -12.73
N CYS A 103 1.38 -11.65 -12.66
CA CYS A 103 1.22 -13.04 -13.08
C CYS A 103 0.10 -13.73 -12.28
N LYS A 104 -0.01 -13.47 -10.97
CA LYS A 104 -1.10 -14.01 -10.14
C LYS A 104 -2.46 -13.47 -10.54
N ARG A 105 -2.58 -12.17 -10.82
CA ARG A 105 -3.81 -11.54 -11.33
C ARG A 105 -4.23 -12.12 -12.68
N MET A 106 -3.28 -12.43 -13.55
CA MET A 106 -3.52 -13.05 -14.86
C MET A 106 -3.70 -14.58 -14.81
N GLY A 107 -3.62 -15.21 -13.63
CA GLY A 107 -3.72 -16.67 -13.50
C GLY A 107 -2.47 -17.44 -13.96
N LEU A 108 -1.38 -16.75 -14.29
CA LEU A 108 -0.11 -17.29 -14.80
C LEU A 108 0.87 -17.71 -13.68
N ALA A 109 0.40 -17.71 -12.42
CA ALA A 109 1.20 -18.06 -11.24
C ALA A 109 1.34 -19.57 -11.00
N GLY A 110 0.75 -20.41 -11.87
CA GLY A 110 0.84 -21.87 -11.80
C GLY A 110 2.03 -22.42 -12.60
N ARG A 111 2.94 -23.10 -11.89
CA ARG A 111 3.98 -24.07 -12.33
C ARG A 111 4.63 -23.85 -13.72
N MET A 112 5.89 -23.41 -13.70
CA MET A 112 6.95 -24.01 -14.53
C MET A 112 7.78 -24.91 -13.63
#